data_AF-A0A0N0RU50-F1
#
_entry.id   AF-A0A0N0RU50-F1
#
_cell.length_a   1.000
_cell.length_b   1.000
_cell.length_c   1.000
_cell.angle_alpha   90.00
_cell.angle_beta   90.00
_cell.angle_gamma   90.00
#
_symmetry.space_group_name_H-M   'P 1'
#
loop_
_entity.id
_entity.type
_entity.pdbx_description
1 polymer ?
#
loop_
_entity_poly.entity_id
_entity_poly.type
_entity_poly.pdbx_seq_one_letter_code
_entity_poly.pdbx_strand_id
1 'polypeptide(L)'
;MSSGLPNGGPVAILWGLVVVTICNVCVALSMGELCSSMPTALGQAFWVSRLAAASSNAFMTELILAAKLMFDEDRDDDSKGWVQLLIYIGVTVLCTAVNHFGCRIEKFLPWFNRIMGVWYMAIFLMIGLALLISVGTNPDKHFQSAEFVFGRWINETGWPDGVTWFLGLVQAAYGLIAFDSVIHMVEEIPAPRRNGPKMMYMSVICGAVTGFVFMAICLSCIQSLDEVLTSPVGFPFSQIIQDAIGLHGASVLLSLFICNGMGQAVSVSTSASRLTWSFARDGGIPFSGFFWEVDPRWQAPTRALWLQAAVVSAIGAILSVSTIALTISYAMPIAVLLRVGRDKSPPGEFRLGKLAVGINVVSIVYCAITSVFFLFPSRPGPAVDEMNYAVAIFGVMMIIALGFWSVQGRTSYMFMEVEDAGKHSRAARQPMSEEGLIEPAM
;
A
#
# COMPACT_ATOMS: atom_id res chain seq x y z
N MET A 1 5.27 9.77 11.13
CA MET A 1 5.92 10.44 12.28
C MET A 1 6.67 9.47 13.16
N SER A 2 6.08 8.34 13.58
CA SER A 2 6.74 7.34 14.45
C SER A 2 8.14 6.91 14.02
N SER A 3 8.37 6.59 12.75
CA SER A 3 9.72 6.33 12.27
C SER A 3 10.49 7.61 11.94
N GLY A 4 9.91 8.56 11.22
CA GLY A 4 10.63 9.74 10.73
C GLY A 4 11.14 10.71 11.81
N LEU A 5 10.46 10.83 12.95
CA LEU A 5 10.83 11.79 13.99
C LEU A 5 12.15 11.42 14.71
N PRO A 6 12.35 10.16 15.18
CA PRO A 6 13.66 9.74 15.68
C PRO A 6 14.70 9.53 14.56
N ASN A 7 14.26 9.28 13.32
CA ASN A 7 15.12 9.05 12.15
C ASN A 7 15.22 10.30 11.25
N GLY A 8 15.82 11.38 11.75
CA GLY A 8 16.08 12.60 10.99
C GLY A 8 15.11 13.76 11.25
N GLY A 9 14.15 13.58 12.16
CA GLY A 9 13.30 14.66 12.66
C GLY A 9 12.38 15.28 11.61
N PRO A 10 11.97 16.55 11.82
CA PRO A 10 11.20 17.33 10.87
C PRO A 10 11.77 17.35 9.44
N VAL A 11 13.11 17.37 9.31
CA VAL A 11 13.80 17.35 8.02
C VAL A 11 13.52 16.07 7.24
N ALA A 12 13.67 14.90 7.85
CA ALA A 12 13.34 13.63 7.20
C ALA A 12 11.84 13.49 6.91
N ILE A 13 10.98 14.01 7.78
CA ILE A 13 9.53 13.95 7.60
C ILE A 13 9.06 14.73 6.37
N LEU A 14 9.49 15.99 6.23
CA LEU A 14 9.03 16.87 5.15
C LEU A 14 9.86 16.70 3.87
N TRP A 15 11.18 16.81 3.96
CA TRP A 15 12.03 16.75 2.77
C TRP A 15 12.20 15.32 2.28
N GLY A 16 12.17 14.34 3.19
CA GLY A 16 12.09 12.93 2.80
C GLY A 16 10.81 12.64 2.02
N LEU A 17 9.67 13.24 2.40
CA LEU A 17 8.43 13.16 1.62
C LEU A 17 8.58 13.75 0.22
N VAL A 18 9.25 14.91 0.08
CA VAL A 18 9.51 15.52 -1.24
C VAL A 18 10.38 14.60 -2.11
N VAL A 19 11.48 14.08 -1.57
CA VAL A 19 12.39 13.18 -2.30
C VAL A 19 11.65 11.90 -2.71
N VAL A 20 10.93 11.26 -1.79
CA VAL A 20 10.13 10.07 -2.07
C VAL A 20 9.05 10.37 -3.11
N THR A 21 8.42 11.55 -3.08
CA THR A 21 7.42 11.95 -4.07
C THR A 21 8.01 11.97 -5.47
N ILE A 22 9.17 12.60 -5.65
CA ILE A 22 9.85 12.68 -6.95
C ILE A 22 10.14 11.26 -7.45
N CYS A 23 10.72 10.41 -6.60
CA CYS A 23 11.04 9.04 -6.95
C CYS A 23 9.79 8.19 -7.24
N ASN A 24 8.75 8.25 -6.41
CA ASN A 24 7.51 7.50 -6.62
C ASN A 24 6.75 7.99 -7.85
N VAL A 25 6.81 9.28 -8.19
CA VAL A 25 6.28 9.78 -9.47
C VAL A 25 7.06 9.17 -10.64
N CYS A 26 8.38 9.05 -10.56
CA CYS A 26 9.14 8.32 -11.58
C CYS A 26 8.68 6.86 -11.71
N VAL A 27 8.50 6.15 -10.59
CA VAL A 27 8.03 4.76 -10.58
C VAL A 27 6.61 4.67 -11.16
N ALA A 28 5.70 5.56 -10.75
CA ALA A 28 4.33 5.61 -11.23
C ALA A 28 4.24 5.93 -12.72
N LEU A 29 5.12 6.80 -13.24
CA LEU A 29 5.22 7.10 -14.66
C LEU A 29 5.70 5.87 -15.45
N SER A 30 6.74 5.17 -14.97
CA SER A 30 7.24 3.93 -15.58
C SER A 30 6.18 2.82 -15.60
N MET A 31 5.51 2.60 -14.46
CA MET A 31 4.41 1.64 -14.34
C MET A 31 3.20 2.05 -15.16
N GLY A 32 2.93 3.35 -15.28
CA GLY A 32 1.88 3.91 -16.13
C GLY A 32 2.11 3.63 -17.61
N GLU A 33 3.35 3.75 -18.10
CA GLU A 33 3.69 3.38 -19.49
C GLU A 33 3.38 1.90 -19.76
N LEU A 34 3.72 1.02 -18.82
CA LEU A 34 3.41 -0.41 -18.90
C LEU A 34 1.90 -0.69 -18.86
N CYS A 35 1.18 -0.07 -17.92
CA CYS A 35 -0.28 -0.18 -17.80
C CYS A 35 -1.00 0.33 -19.06
N SER A 36 -0.48 1.37 -19.71
CA SER A 36 -1.04 1.89 -20.96
C SER A 36 -0.84 0.92 -22.13
N SER A 37 0.33 0.28 -22.17
CA SER A 37 0.66 -0.73 -23.17
C SER A 37 -0.20 -1.98 -22.98
N MET A 38 -0.24 -2.53 -21.76
CA MET A 38 -0.89 -3.78 -21.38
C MET A 38 -1.71 -3.59 -20.08
N PRO A 39 -2.99 -3.19 -20.17
CA PRO A 39 -3.85 -2.99 -19.01
C PRO A 39 -4.41 -4.33 -18.51
N THR A 40 -3.59 -5.14 -17.83
CA THR A 40 -4.00 -6.45 -17.28
C THR A 40 -3.64 -6.56 -15.80
N ALA A 41 -4.47 -7.23 -15.01
CA ALA A 41 -4.17 -7.53 -13.62
C ALA A 41 -2.91 -8.42 -13.51
N LEU A 42 -1.84 -7.91 -12.90
CA LEU A 42 -0.53 -8.58 -12.86
C LEU A 42 -0.43 -9.61 -11.73
N GLY A 43 0.03 -10.83 -12.05
CA GLY A 43 0.26 -11.89 -11.05
C GLY A 43 1.34 -11.57 -10.00
N GLN A 44 2.33 -10.74 -10.33
CA GLN A 44 3.37 -10.27 -9.40
C GLN A 44 2.81 -9.47 -8.20
N ALA A 45 1.62 -8.89 -8.32
CA ALA A 45 0.94 -8.18 -7.23
C ALA A 45 0.30 -9.12 -6.18
N PHE A 46 0.28 -10.44 -6.40
CA PHE A 46 -0.37 -11.42 -5.52
C PHE A 46 0.17 -11.40 -4.08
N TRP A 47 1.49 -11.50 -3.91
CA TRP A 47 2.13 -11.53 -2.60
C TRP A 47 2.15 -10.15 -1.95
N VAL A 48 2.35 -9.15 -2.79
CA VAL A 48 2.54 -7.76 -2.44
C VAL A 48 1.26 -7.16 -1.87
N SER A 49 0.11 -7.46 -2.46
CA SER A 49 -1.19 -6.98 -2.01
C SER A 49 -1.63 -7.56 -0.66
N ARG A 50 -1.25 -8.80 -0.33
CA ARG A 50 -1.46 -9.38 1.01
C ARG A 50 -0.66 -8.67 2.08
N LEU A 51 0.61 -8.37 1.77
CA LEU A 51 1.46 -7.62 2.68
C LEU A 51 0.91 -6.20 2.86
N ALA A 52 0.42 -5.56 1.80
CA ALA A 52 -0.26 -4.28 1.91
C ALA A 52 -1.50 -4.35 2.83
N ALA A 53 -2.35 -5.37 2.67
CA ALA A 53 -3.50 -5.62 3.55
C ALA A 53 -3.08 -5.88 5.00
N ALA A 54 -2.07 -6.73 5.22
CA ALA A 54 -1.51 -7.00 6.54
C ALA A 54 -0.97 -5.73 7.20
N SER A 55 -0.20 -4.92 6.47
CA SER A 55 0.32 -3.66 6.99
C SER A 55 -0.78 -2.65 7.30
N SER A 56 -1.81 -2.55 6.46
CA SER A 56 -2.95 -1.67 6.72
C SER A 56 -3.72 -2.11 7.97
N ASN A 57 -3.97 -3.40 8.13
CA ASN A 57 -4.67 -3.94 9.30
C ASN A 57 -3.84 -3.73 10.58
N ALA A 58 -2.54 -3.98 10.51
CA ALA A 58 -1.60 -3.74 11.61
C ALA A 58 -1.61 -2.27 12.04
N PHE A 59 -1.55 -1.35 11.08
CA PHE A 59 -1.60 0.09 11.37
C PHE A 59 -2.92 0.50 12.05
N MET A 60 -4.05 -0.08 11.63
CA MET A 60 -5.34 0.19 12.31
C MET A 60 -5.39 -0.41 13.72
N THR A 61 -4.83 -1.61 13.91
CA THR A 61 -4.71 -2.23 15.23
C THR A 61 -3.91 -1.35 16.20
N GLU A 62 -2.79 -0.80 15.77
CA GLU A 62 -1.98 0.13 16.57
C GLU A 62 -2.78 1.38 16.98
N LEU A 63 -3.54 1.98 16.05
CA LEU A 63 -4.34 3.16 16.35
C LEU A 63 -5.50 2.86 17.29
N ILE A 64 -6.14 1.69 17.17
CA ILE A 64 -7.17 1.23 18.12
C ILE A 64 -6.55 1.05 19.52
N LEU A 65 -5.36 0.46 19.61
CA LEU A 65 -4.67 0.28 20.88
C LEU A 65 -4.25 1.63 21.47
N ALA A 66 -3.77 2.57 20.64
CA ALA A 66 -3.46 3.93 21.06
C ALA A 66 -4.70 4.64 21.64
N ALA A 67 -5.86 4.47 21.01
CA ALA A 67 -7.11 5.03 21.52
C ALA A 67 -7.51 4.46 22.90
N LYS A 68 -7.22 3.17 23.19
CA LYS A 68 -7.38 2.61 24.55
C LYS A 68 -6.42 3.30 25.53
N LEU A 69 -5.14 3.40 25.18
CA LEU A 69 -4.09 3.94 26.04
C LEU A 69 -4.31 5.40 26.44
N MET A 70 -5.05 6.17 25.64
CA MET A 70 -5.44 7.55 25.99
C MET A 70 -6.31 7.63 27.26
N PHE A 71 -7.04 6.56 27.61
CA PHE A 71 -7.95 6.51 28.77
C PHE A 71 -7.46 5.59 29.89
N ASP A 72 -6.28 4.99 29.74
CA ASP A 72 -5.73 4.02 30.69
C ASP A 72 -4.81 4.74 31.69
N GLU A 73 -5.28 4.94 32.92
CA GLU A 73 -4.54 5.67 33.96
C GLU A 73 -3.39 4.84 34.55
N ASP A 74 -3.55 3.52 34.63
CA ASP A 74 -2.58 2.64 35.32
C ASP A 74 -1.40 2.24 34.42
N ARG A 75 -1.52 2.35 33.09
CA ARG A 75 -0.47 2.12 32.05
C ARG A 75 0.32 0.80 32.15
N ASP A 76 -0.05 -0.06 33.08
CA ASP A 76 0.61 -1.30 33.46
C ASP A 76 -0.11 -2.45 32.76
N ASP A 77 0.21 -2.65 31.48
CA ASP A 77 -0.35 -3.76 30.72
C ASP A 77 0.76 -4.47 29.95
N ASP A 78 1.42 -5.39 30.67
CA ASP A 78 2.38 -6.40 30.18
C ASP A 78 1.73 -7.38 29.17
N SER A 79 0.44 -7.20 28.85
CA SER A 79 -0.39 -8.09 28.00
C SER A 79 -0.49 -7.67 26.52
N LYS A 80 0.19 -6.59 26.10
CA LYS A 80 -0.02 -5.93 24.78
C LYS A 80 0.11 -6.85 23.56
N GLY A 81 1.04 -7.81 23.55
CA GLY A 81 1.33 -8.61 22.35
C GLY A 81 0.17 -9.49 21.86
N TRP A 82 -0.50 -10.23 22.77
CA TRP A 82 -1.61 -11.11 22.36
C TRP A 82 -2.90 -10.33 22.10
N VAL A 83 -3.14 -9.24 22.84
CA VAL A 83 -4.29 -8.34 22.59
C VAL A 83 -4.16 -7.70 21.21
N GLN A 84 -2.97 -7.21 20.86
CA GLN A 84 -2.67 -6.68 19.53
C GLN A 84 -2.95 -7.74 18.45
N LEU A 85 -2.49 -8.98 18.64
CA LEU A 85 -2.78 -10.08 17.71
C LEU A 85 -4.29 -10.34 17.55
N LEU A 86 -5.06 -10.36 18.64
CA LEU A 86 -6.50 -10.59 18.57
C LEU A 86 -7.25 -9.45 17.87
N ILE A 87 -6.88 -8.19 18.17
CA ILE A 87 -7.46 -7.03 17.48
C ILE A 87 -7.09 -7.08 15.99
N TYR A 88 -5.85 -7.42 15.65
CA TYR A 88 -5.41 -7.59 14.26
C TYR A 88 -6.19 -8.67 13.50
N ILE A 89 -6.41 -9.82 14.12
CA ILE A 89 -7.26 -10.89 13.55
C ILE A 89 -8.71 -10.39 13.43
N GLY A 90 -9.23 -9.71 14.46
CA GLY A 90 -10.57 -9.13 14.45
C GLY A 90 -10.80 -8.13 13.33
N VAL A 91 -9.85 -7.20 13.11
CA VAL A 91 -9.86 -6.24 11.99
C VAL A 91 -9.83 -6.98 10.66
N THR A 92 -8.95 -7.99 10.53
CA THR A 92 -8.84 -8.80 9.30
C THR A 92 -10.14 -9.53 8.98
N VAL A 93 -10.77 -10.16 9.98
CA VAL A 93 -12.06 -10.84 9.84
C VAL A 93 -13.16 -9.85 9.50
N LEU A 94 -13.19 -8.67 10.13
CA LEU A 94 -14.17 -7.64 9.84
C LEU A 94 -14.05 -7.12 8.39
N CYS A 95 -12.83 -6.77 7.95
CA CYS A 95 -12.58 -6.34 6.57
C CYS A 95 -12.99 -7.42 5.57
N THR A 96 -12.71 -8.68 5.90
CA THR A 96 -13.10 -9.85 5.10
C THR A 96 -14.62 -10.01 5.05
N ALA A 97 -15.31 -9.90 6.18
CA ALA A 97 -16.76 -10.00 6.27
C ALA A 97 -17.45 -8.89 5.47
N VAL A 98 -17.01 -7.64 5.61
CA VAL A 98 -17.54 -6.51 4.83
C VAL A 98 -17.39 -6.75 3.33
N ASN A 99 -16.25 -7.29 2.88
CA ASN A 99 -16.06 -7.68 1.49
C ASN A 99 -17.00 -8.82 1.08
N HIS A 100 -17.06 -9.89 1.87
CA HIS A 100 -17.87 -11.07 1.58
C HIS A 100 -19.36 -10.72 1.41
N PHE A 101 -19.92 -9.93 2.34
CA PHE A 101 -21.32 -9.52 2.28
C PHE A 101 -21.55 -8.37 1.30
N GLY A 102 -20.59 -7.44 1.20
CA GLY A 102 -20.66 -6.27 0.35
C GLY A 102 -20.65 -6.59 -1.15
N CYS A 103 -19.93 -7.64 -1.56
CA CYS A 103 -19.89 -8.08 -2.95
C CYS A 103 -21.25 -8.54 -3.49
N ARG A 104 -22.22 -8.86 -2.62
CA ARG A 104 -23.59 -9.18 -3.05
C ARG A 104 -24.29 -7.99 -3.71
N ILE A 105 -23.87 -6.77 -3.38
CA ILE A 105 -24.47 -5.54 -3.89
C ILE A 105 -23.45 -4.90 -4.82
N GLU A 106 -23.66 -5.03 -6.13
CA GLU A 106 -22.74 -4.52 -7.17
C GLU A 106 -22.33 -3.05 -6.96
N LYS A 107 -23.25 -2.23 -6.45
CA LYS A 107 -23.03 -0.80 -6.22
C LYS A 107 -22.42 -0.45 -4.86
N PHE A 108 -22.35 -1.39 -3.91
CA PHE A 108 -21.92 -1.10 -2.55
C PHE A 108 -20.45 -0.69 -2.49
N LEU A 109 -19.54 -1.48 -3.06
CA LEU A 109 -18.10 -1.17 -3.02
C LEU A 109 -17.75 0.16 -3.70
N PRO A 110 -18.24 0.47 -4.92
CA PRO A 110 -18.00 1.77 -5.55
C PRO A 110 -18.56 2.95 -4.73
N TRP A 111 -19.75 2.80 -4.15
CA TRP A 111 -20.36 3.82 -3.29
C TRP A 111 -19.57 4.01 -2.00
N PHE A 112 -19.15 2.91 -1.37
CA PHE A 112 -18.39 2.88 -0.14
C PHE A 112 -17.03 3.57 -0.31
N ASN A 113 -16.27 3.19 -1.34
CA ASN A 113 -14.97 3.81 -1.65
C ASN A 113 -15.09 5.31 -1.91
N ARG A 114 -16.18 5.76 -2.58
CA ARG A 114 -16.42 7.20 -2.79
C ARG A 114 -16.67 7.94 -1.47
N ILE A 115 -17.44 7.37 -0.55
CA ILE A 115 -17.66 7.97 0.77
C ILE A 115 -16.35 8.02 1.55
N MET A 116 -15.58 6.93 1.57
CA MET A 116 -14.28 6.90 2.26
C MET A 116 -13.31 7.95 1.71
N GLY A 117 -13.29 8.16 0.39
CA GLY A 117 -12.48 9.20 -0.24
C GLY A 117 -12.90 10.63 0.13
N VAL A 118 -14.21 10.92 0.15
CA VAL A 118 -14.71 12.25 0.58
C VAL A 118 -14.46 12.46 2.07
N TRP A 119 -14.70 11.45 2.90
CA TRP A 119 -14.41 11.49 4.33
C TRP A 119 -12.92 11.71 4.58
N TYR A 120 -12.03 11.06 3.83
CA TYR A 120 -10.58 11.26 3.96
C TYR A 120 -10.17 12.74 3.76
N MET A 121 -10.75 13.41 2.77
CA MET A 121 -10.50 14.86 2.57
C MET A 121 -11.11 15.70 3.69
N ALA A 122 -12.33 15.36 4.13
CA ALA A 122 -13.01 16.08 5.21
C ALA A 122 -12.25 15.98 6.54
N ILE A 123 -11.72 14.80 6.88
CA ILE A 123 -10.97 14.61 8.12
C ILE A 123 -9.58 15.26 8.09
N PHE A 124 -8.91 15.27 6.93
CA PHE A 124 -7.69 16.04 6.74
C PHE A 124 -7.92 17.52 7.09
N LEU A 125 -8.97 18.14 6.55
CA LEU A 125 -9.32 19.53 6.86
C LEU A 125 -9.75 19.70 8.32
N MET A 126 -10.56 18.79 8.84
CA MET A 126 -11.08 18.87 10.21
C MET A 126 -9.95 18.80 11.24
N ILE A 127 -9.07 17.80 11.16
CA ILE A 127 -7.95 17.64 12.10
C ILE A 127 -6.94 18.78 11.91
N GLY A 128 -6.60 19.12 10.66
CA GLY A 128 -5.66 20.20 10.38
C GLY A 128 -6.12 21.55 10.95
N LEU A 129 -7.39 21.92 10.70
CA LEU A 129 -7.96 23.15 11.26
C LEU A 129 -8.13 23.08 12.77
N ALA A 130 -8.55 21.94 13.34
CA ALA A 130 -8.70 21.79 14.78
C ALA A 130 -7.36 21.98 15.52
N LEU A 131 -6.27 21.42 14.97
CA LEU A 131 -4.91 21.62 15.51
C LEU A 131 -4.49 23.09 15.45
N LEU A 132 -4.64 23.73 14.29
CA LEU A 132 -4.25 25.14 14.11
C LEU A 132 -5.06 26.09 14.99
N ILE A 133 -6.39 25.89 15.05
CA ILE A 133 -7.28 26.70 15.88
C ILE A 133 -6.98 26.48 17.35
N SER A 134 -6.85 25.24 17.81
CA SER A 134 -6.63 24.97 19.25
C SER A 134 -5.29 25.53 19.74
N VAL A 135 -4.22 25.40 18.97
CA VAL A 135 -2.92 25.99 19.31
C VAL A 135 -2.94 27.51 19.17
N GLY A 136 -3.56 28.05 18.12
CA GLY A 136 -3.57 29.49 17.86
C GLY A 136 -4.48 30.33 18.77
N THR A 137 -5.46 29.70 19.44
CA THR A 137 -6.42 30.39 20.32
C THR A 137 -6.16 30.19 21.81
N ASN A 138 -5.36 29.19 22.17
CA ASN A 138 -5.06 28.89 23.56
C ASN A 138 -3.73 29.53 23.97
N PRO A 139 -3.71 30.44 24.97
CA PRO A 139 -2.49 31.13 25.38
C PRO A 139 -1.42 30.23 26.00
N ASP A 140 -1.81 29.04 26.49
CA ASP A 140 -0.89 28.08 27.12
C ASP A 140 -0.18 27.19 26.09
N LYS A 141 -0.55 27.32 24.80
CA LYS A 141 0.00 26.53 23.69
C LYS A 141 0.82 27.41 22.77
N HIS A 142 1.75 26.78 22.05
CA HIS A 142 2.65 27.50 21.15
C HIS A 142 2.81 26.75 19.83
N PHE A 143 3.05 27.52 18.76
CA PHE A 143 3.53 26.98 17.51
C PHE A 143 5.05 26.80 17.56
N GLN A 144 5.55 25.72 17.00
CA GLN A 144 6.97 25.52 16.79
C GLN A 144 7.54 26.52 15.77
N SER A 145 8.82 26.85 15.91
CA SER A 145 9.48 27.79 15.00
C SER A 145 9.62 27.20 13.59
N ALA A 146 9.70 28.06 12.56
CA ALA A 146 9.93 27.60 11.19
C ALA A 146 11.28 26.86 11.05
N GLU A 147 12.29 27.27 11.82
CA GLU A 147 13.57 26.55 11.89
C GLU A 147 13.38 25.13 12.42
N PHE A 148 12.53 24.94 13.44
CA PHE A 148 12.20 23.61 13.92
C PHE A 148 11.51 22.78 12.83
N VAL A 149 10.42 23.31 12.26
CA VAL A 149 9.56 22.58 11.33
C VAL A 149 10.29 22.20 10.03
N PHE A 150 11.12 23.09 9.49
CA PHE A 150 11.75 22.89 8.18
C PHE A 150 13.24 22.52 8.24
N GLY A 151 13.91 22.73 9.37
CA GLY A 151 15.37 22.65 9.47
C GLY A 151 15.91 21.77 10.61
N ARG A 152 15.09 21.34 11.57
CA ARG A 152 15.61 20.55 12.70
C ARG A 152 15.94 19.12 12.28
N TRP A 153 17.19 18.75 12.47
CA TRP A 153 17.67 17.37 12.42
C TRP A 153 17.63 16.74 13.82
N ILE A 154 17.15 15.49 13.90
CA ILE A 154 17.08 14.69 15.13
C ILE A 154 17.59 13.29 14.78
N ASN A 155 18.53 12.75 15.54
CA ASN A 155 19.04 11.40 15.32
C ASN A 155 19.15 10.65 16.66
N GLU A 156 18.14 9.81 16.95
CA GLU A 156 18.03 9.00 18.17
C GLU A 156 18.38 7.52 17.94
N THR A 157 18.96 7.19 16.79
CA THR A 157 19.03 5.80 16.29
C THR A 157 20.37 5.14 16.55
N GLY A 158 21.41 5.94 16.84
CA GLY A 158 22.80 5.48 16.92
C GLY A 158 23.44 5.16 15.56
N TRP A 159 22.68 5.27 14.46
CA TRP A 159 23.23 5.16 13.11
C TRP A 159 23.87 6.48 12.66
N PRO A 160 24.85 6.45 11.74
CA PRO A 160 25.36 7.65 11.09
C PRO A 160 24.25 8.38 10.33
N ASP A 161 24.31 9.72 10.26
CA ASP A 161 23.24 10.55 9.69
C ASP A 161 22.80 10.14 8.28
N GLY A 162 23.72 9.65 7.45
CA GLY A 162 23.38 9.16 6.11
C GLY A 162 22.47 7.93 6.13
N VAL A 163 22.69 6.98 7.05
CA VAL A 163 21.81 5.82 7.22
C VAL A 163 20.49 6.26 7.84
N THR A 164 20.55 7.13 8.84
CA THR A 164 19.37 7.71 9.50
C THR A 164 18.45 8.42 8.51
N TRP A 165 19.00 9.16 7.55
CA TRP A 165 18.23 9.77 6.46
C TRP A 165 17.42 8.75 5.69
N PHE A 166 18.04 7.65 5.23
CA PHE A 166 17.34 6.61 4.47
C PHE A 166 16.29 5.88 5.32
N LEU A 167 16.57 5.61 6.59
CA LEU A 167 15.58 5.04 7.52
C LEU A 167 14.39 5.97 7.73
N GLY A 168 14.61 7.29 7.78
CA GLY A 168 13.56 8.30 7.86
C GLY A 168 12.61 8.32 6.65
N LEU A 169 13.08 7.90 5.47
CA LEU A 169 12.26 7.85 4.26
C LEU A 169 11.14 6.80 4.32
N VAL A 170 11.24 5.79 5.19
CA VAL A 170 10.27 4.68 5.31
C VAL A 170 8.83 5.21 5.45
N GLN A 171 8.62 6.24 6.29
CA GLN A 171 7.26 6.78 6.49
C GLN A 171 6.65 7.38 5.23
N ALA A 172 7.45 8.12 4.46
CA ALA A 172 6.99 8.74 3.23
C ALA A 172 6.79 7.68 2.15
N ALA A 173 7.71 6.70 2.07
CA ALA A 173 7.61 5.59 1.14
C ALA A 173 6.34 4.78 1.41
N TYR A 174 6.05 4.45 2.66
CA TYR A 174 4.81 3.77 3.05
C TYR A 174 3.55 4.60 2.72
N GLY A 175 3.57 5.90 3.01
CA GLY A 175 2.42 6.78 2.76
C GLY A 175 2.09 7.02 1.28
N LEU A 176 3.06 6.82 0.37
CA LEU A 176 2.93 7.10 -1.06
C LEU A 176 3.06 5.85 -1.95
N ILE A 177 2.87 4.66 -1.40
CA ILE A 177 2.93 3.40 -2.16
C ILE A 177 1.54 2.91 -2.60
N ALA A 178 1.48 1.74 -3.26
CA ALA A 178 0.24 1.09 -3.70
C ALA A 178 -0.59 1.90 -4.73
N PHE A 179 0.06 2.83 -5.45
CA PHE A 179 -0.54 3.56 -6.57
C PHE A 179 -0.86 2.65 -7.78
N ASP A 180 -0.29 1.45 -7.83
CA ASP A 180 -0.61 0.40 -8.80
C ASP A 180 -1.94 -0.31 -8.54
N SER A 181 -2.61 -0.03 -7.42
CA SER A 181 -3.96 -0.54 -7.10
C SER A 181 -4.97 -0.31 -8.22
N VAL A 182 -4.77 0.74 -9.03
CA VAL A 182 -5.53 1.04 -10.25
C VAL A 182 -5.46 -0.12 -11.28
N ILE A 183 -4.34 -0.83 -11.36
CA ILE A 183 -4.16 -1.98 -12.26
C ILE A 183 -5.06 -3.16 -11.84
N HIS A 184 -5.29 -3.31 -10.54
CA HIS A 184 -5.99 -4.48 -9.98
C HIS A 184 -7.47 -4.51 -10.38
N MET A 185 -8.02 -3.36 -10.76
CA MET A 185 -9.40 -3.18 -11.22
C MET A 185 -9.43 -2.45 -12.56
N VAL A 186 -8.38 -2.63 -13.37
CA VAL A 186 -8.20 -1.89 -14.62
C VAL A 186 -9.33 -2.13 -15.64
N GLU A 187 -9.94 -3.30 -15.58
CA GLU A 187 -11.09 -3.69 -16.41
C GLU A 187 -12.36 -2.88 -16.08
N GLU A 188 -12.48 -2.32 -14.88
CA GLU A 188 -13.62 -1.51 -14.44
C GLU A 188 -13.45 -0.02 -14.78
N ILE A 189 -12.30 0.37 -15.36
CA ILE A 189 -11.95 1.76 -15.64
C ILE A 189 -12.36 2.13 -17.08
N PRO A 190 -13.09 3.25 -17.28
CA PRO A 190 -13.32 3.78 -18.62
C PRO A 190 -12.00 4.17 -19.28
N ALA A 191 -11.73 3.69 -20.49
CA ALA A 191 -10.49 3.96 -21.25
C ALA A 191 -9.20 3.69 -20.42
N PRO A 192 -8.95 2.43 -20.01
CA PRO A 192 -7.91 2.10 -19.04
C PRO A 192 -6.50 2.48 -19.50
N ARG A 193 -6.24 2.37 -20.82
CA ARG A 193 -4.94 2.71 -21.42
C ARG A 193 -4.59 4.18 -21.27
N ARG A 194 -5.59 5.06 -21.16
CA ARG A 194 -5.42 6.51 -21.01
C ARG A 194 -5.55 6.96 -19.56
N ASN A 195 -6.51 6.42 -18.84
CA ASN A 195 -6.88 6.86 -17.50
C ASN A 195 -6.10 6.15 -16.40
N GLY A 196 -5.70 4.89 -16.60
CA GLY A 196 -4.86 4.13 -15.67
C GLY A 196 -3.57 4.87 -15.29
N PRO A 197 -2.74 5.27 -16.27
CA PRO A 197 -1.49 6.00 -16.00
C PRO A 197 -1.73 7.31 -15.25
N LYS A 198 -2.80 8.05 -15.62
CA LYS A 198 -3.18 9.30 -14.98
C LYS A 198 -3.51 9.12 -13.51
N MET A 199 -4.31 8.10 -13.19
CA MET A 199 -4.68 7.82 -11.81
C MET A 199 -3.46 7.45 -10.95
N MET A 200 -2.49 6.70 -11.49
CA MET A 200 -1.27 6.35 -10.78
C MET A 200 -0.49 7.60 -10.34
N TYR A 201 -0.01 8.42 -11.27
CA TYR A 201 0.83 9.57 -10.89
C TYR A 201 0.04 10.66 -10.14
N MET A 202 -1.24 10.87 -10.48
CA MET A 202 -2.07 11.86 -9.77
C MET A 202 -2.34 11.45 -8.33
N SER A 203 -2.49 10.15 -8.03
CA SER A 203 -2.66 9.66 -6.66
C SER A 203 -1.42 9.96 -5.81
N VAL A 204 -0.22 9.73 -6.35
CA VAL A 204 1.05 10.05 -5.67
C VAL A 204 1.17 11.55 -5.41
N ILE A 205 0.89 12.40 -6.41
CA ILE A 205 0.99 13.86 -6.26
C ILE A 205 -0.03 14.37 -5.26
N CYS A 206 -1.28 13.90 -5.31
CA CYS A 206 -2.34 14.30 -4.39
C CYS A 206 -1.99 13.89 -2.94
N GLY A 207 -1.52 12.66 -2.75
CA GLY A 207 -1.06 12.16 -1.45
C GLY A 207 0.13 12.95 -0.92
N ALA A 208 1.08 13.31 -1.80
CA ALA A 208 2.26 14.08 -1.42
C ALA A 208 1.92 15.51 -0.97
N VAL A 209 1.07 16.21 -1.73
CA VAL A 209 0.68 17.59 -1.40
C VAL A 209 -0.13 17.62 -0.10
N THR A 210 -1.14 16.76 0.03
CA THR A 210 -1.96 16.69 1.25
C THR A 210 -1.12 16.23 2.46
N GLY A 211 -0.28 15.21 2.28
CA GLY A 211 0.64 14.72 3.30
C GLY A 211 1.65 15.76 3.75
N PHE A 212 2.24 16.55 2.83
CA PHE A 212 3.19 17.60 3.16
C PHE A 212 2.54 18.68 4.02
N VAL A 213 1.37 19.18 3.59
CA VAL A 213 0.60 20.19 4.33
C VAL A 213 0.23 19.65 5.71
N PHE A 214 -0.29 18.42 5.79
CA PHE A 214 -0.70 17.83 7.06
C PHE A 214 0.48 17.63 8.02
N MET A 215 1.60 17.10 7.54
CA MET A 215 2.80 16.90 8.34
C MET A 215 3.37 18.22 8.84
N ALA A 216 3.38 19.27 8.00
CA ALA A 216 3.82 20.60 8.41
C ALA A 216 2.93 21.18 9.52
N ILE A 217 1.60 20.99 9.44
CA ILE A 217 0.66 21.38 10.51
C ILE A 217 0.97 20.62 11.79
N CYS A 218 1.05 19.28 11.72
CA CYS A 218 1.32 18.46 12.90
C CYS A 218 2.65 18.82 13.56
N LEU A 219 3.73 19.01 12.79
CA LEU A 219 5.03 19.44 13.30
C LEU A 219 4.98 20.83 13.95
N SER A 220 4.23 21.76 13.35
CA SER A 220 4.05 23.11 13.91
C SER A 220 3.27 23.11 15.22
N CYS A 221 2.39 22.12 15.42
CA CYS A 221 1.52 22.01 16.60
C CYS A 221 2.09 21.12 17.72
N ILE A 222 3.32 20.60 17.60
CA ILE A 222 3.98 19.84 18.68
C ILE A 222 4.13 20.74 19.93
N GLN A 223 3.68 20.28 21.08
CA GLN A 223 3.82 21.00 22.36
C GLN A 223 5.02 20.50 23.17
N SER A 224 5.26 19.18 23.21
CA SER A 224 6.41 18.56 23.87
C SER A 224 7.05 17.53 22.93
N LEU A 225 8.28 17.79 22.48
CA LEU A 225 8.99 16.86 21.59
C LEU A 225 9.28 15.52 22.30
N ASP A 226 9.64 15.58 23.59
CA ASP A 226 9.98 14.38 24.37
C ASP A 226 8.77 13.48 24.57
N GLU A 227 7.59 14.04 24.83
CA GLU A 227 6.35 13.27 24.93
C GLU A 227 5.93 12.67 23.59
N VAL A 228 6.17 13.38 22.48
CA VAL A 228 5.88 12.85 21.14
C VAL A 228 6.88 11.76 20.74
N LEU A 229 8.15 11.85 21.13
CA LEU A 229 9.16 10.82 20.87
C LEU A 229 8.94 9.56 21.71
N THR A 230 8.59 9.72 22.99
CA THR A 230 8.33 8.59 23.91
C THR A 230 6.92 8.02 23.73
N SER A 231 5.96 8.84 23.30
CA SER A 231 4.55 8.52 23.03
C SER A 231 3.89 7.65 24.10
N PRO A 232 3.63 8.18 25.32
CA PRO A 232 2.94 7.44 26.39
C PRO A 232 1.59 6.85 25.95
N VAL A 233 0.89 7.52 25.03
CA VAL A 233 -0.39 7.06 24.45
C VAL A 233 -0.22 6.09 23.27
N GLY A 234 1.00 5.58 23.05
CA GLY A 234 1.35 4.55 22.06
C GLY A 234 1.71 5.08 20.67
N PHE A 235 1.17 6.21 20.22
CA PHE A 235 1.43 6.73 18.88
C PHE A 235 1.69 8.25 18.86
N PRO A 236 2.75 8.75 18.18
CA PRO A 236 3.10 10.17 18.17
C PRO A 236 1.99 11.07 17.63
N PHE A 237 1.25 10.59 16.63
CA PHE A 237 0.11 11.33 16.07
C PHE A 237 -1.00 11.52 17.11
N SER A 238 -1.33 10.48 17.88
CA SER A 238 -2.32 10.56 18.95
C SER A 238 -1.87 11.51 20.06
N GLN A 239 -0.58 11.48 20.41
CA GLN A 239 0.01 12.39 21.39
C GLN A 239 -0.12 13.85 20.94
N ILE A 240 0.24 14.18 19.69
CA ILE A 240 0.14 15.54 19.14
C ILE A 240 -1.30 16.06 19.24
N ILE A 241 -2.29 15.25 18.86
CA ILE A 241 -3.70 15.68 18.93
C ILE A 241 -4.13 15.86 20.39
N GLN A 242 -3.72 14.97 21.29
CA GLN A 242 -4.06 15.07 22.71
C GLN A 242 -3.44 16.31 23.37
N ASP A 243 -2.16 16.59 23.13
CA ASP A 243 -1.49 17.77 23.68
C ASP A 243 -2.11 19.06 23.11
N ALA A 244 -2.37 19.06 21.80
CA ALA A 244 -2.86 20.23 21.11
C ALA A 244 -4.35 20.50 21.35
N ILE A 245 -5.20 19.51 21.62
CA ILE A 245 -6.67 19.69 21.69
C ILE A 245 -7.26 19.28 23.05
N GLY A 246 -6.61 18.37 23.77
CA GLY A 246 -7.10 17.77 25.00
C GLY A 246 -7.79 16.42 24.76
N LEU A 247 -7.91 15.61 25.82
CA LEU A 247 -8.32 14.20 25.77
C LEU A 247 -9.64 13.95 25.00
N HIS A 248 -10.71 14.66 25.35
CA HIS A 248 -12.03 14.43 24.75
C HIS A 248 -12.12 14.85 23.29
N GLY A 249 -11.50 15.97 22.92
CA GLY A 249 -11.46 16.40 21.51
C GLY A 249 -10.59 15.48 20.67
N ALA A 250 -9.44 15.08 21.22
CA ALA A 250 -8.53 14.15 20.57
C ALA A 250 -9.16 12.78 20.35
N SER A 251 -9.89 12.24 21.33
CA SER A 251 -10.54 10.93 21.19
C SER A 251 -11.60 10.91 20.09
N VAL A 252 -12.41 11.98 19.96
CA VAL A 252 -13.41 12.10 18.88
C VAL A 252 -12.73 12.15 17.51
N LEU A 253 -11.73 13.01 17.34
CA LEU A 253 -11.01 13.15 16.08
C LEU A 253 -10.26 11.88 15.70
N LEU A 254 -9.62 11.23 16.67
CA LEU A 254 -8.91 9.96 16.45
C LEU A 254 -9.89 8.83 16.11
N SER A 255 -11.07 8.78 16.74
CA SER A 255 -12.12 7.80 16.42
C SER A 255 -12.61 7.96 14.98
N LEU A 256 -12.83 9.19 14.53
CA LEU A 256 -13.19 9.45 13.13
C LEU A 256 -12.07 9.04 12.16
N PHE A 257 -10.81 9.22 12.56
CA PHE A 257 -9.63 8.83 11.78
C PHE A 257 -9.52 7.31 11.66
N ILE A 258 -9.68 6.59 12.78
CA ILE A 258 -9.68 5.13 12.83
C ILE A 258 -10.82 4.57 11.96
N CYS A 259 -12.03 5.10 12.09
CA CYS A 259 -13.18 4.63 11.29
C CYS A 259 -12.95 4.80 9.78
N ASN A 260 -12.40 5.94 9.35
CA ASN A 260 -12.04 6.14 7.95
C ASN A 260 -10.95 5.16 7.51
N GLY A 261 -9.91 4.99 8.33
CA GLY A 261 -8.79 4.08 8.07
C GLY A 261 -9.21 2.62 7.96
N MET A 262 -10.16 2.16 8.78
CA MET A 262 -10.78 0.83 8.66
C MET A 262 -11.51 0.67 7.31
N GLY A 263 -12.17 1.72 6.83
CA GLY A 263 -12.78 1.73 5.50
C GLY A 263 -11.75 1.56 4.38
N GLN A 264 -10.59 2.22 4.50
CA GLN A 264 -9.49 2.04 3.54
C GLN A 264 -8.92 0.60 3.60
N ALA A 265 -8.81 0.02 4.79
CA ALA A 265 -8.38 -1.38 4.97
C ALA A 265 -9.34 -2.38 4.30
N VAL A 266 -10.65 -2.10 4.30
CA VAL A 266 -11.65 -2.86 3.52
C VAL A 266 -11.31 -2.78 2.02
N SER A 267 -11.02 -1.59 1.49
CA SER A 267 -10.70 -1.38 0.07
C SER A 267 -9.40 -2.07 -0.36
N VAL A 268 -8.36 -2.03 0.49
CA VAL A 268 -7.11 -2.79 0.25
C VAL A 268 -7.38 -4.28 0.24
N SER A 269 -8.22 -4.76 1.17
CA SER A 269 -8.62 -6.17 1.22
C SER A 269 -9.38 -6.61 -0.04
N THR A 270 -10.27 -5.76 -0.56
CA THR A 270 -10.93 -6.00 -1.86
C THR A 270 -9.90 -6.20 -2.96
N SER A 271 -8.96 -5.26 -3.08
CA SER A 271 -7.97 -5.23 -4.13
C SER A 271 -7.09 -6.48 -4.12
N ALA A 272 -6.60 -6.87 -2.95
CA ALA A 272 -5.81 -8.07 -2.77
C ALA A 272 -6.57 -9.38 -3.08
N SER A 273 -7.89 -9.41 -2.82
CA SER A 273 -8.70 -10.62 -3.05
C SER A 273 -8.92 -10.87 -4.55
N ARG A 274 -9.05 -9.80 -5.33
CA ARG A 274 -9.17 -9.86 -6.80
C ARG A 274 -7.87 -10.34 -7.43
N LEU A 275 -6.73 -9.87 -6.95
CA LEU A 275 -5.43 -10.38 -7.39
C LEU A 275 -5.20 -11.83 -7.01
N THR A 276 -5.70 -12.24 -5.85
CA THR A 276 -5.68 -13.64 -5.42
C THR A 276 -6.44 -14.51 -6.41
N TRP A 277 -7.64 -14.07 -6.76
CA TRP A 277 -8.49 -14.76 -7.69
C TRP A 277 -7.90 -14.82 -9.10
N SER A 278 -7.41 -13.69 -9.64
CA SER A 278 -6.82 -13.66 -10.98
C SER A 278 -5.55 -14.52 -11.06
N PHE A 279 -4.70 -14.48 -10.03
CA PHE A 279 -3.52 -15.33 -9.98
C PHE A 279 -3.87 -16.81 -9.83
N ALA A 280 -4.95 -17.14 -9.12
CA ALA A 280 -5.47 -18.51 -9.05
C ALA A 280 -6.03 -18.99 -10.39
N ARG A 281 -6.78 -18.14 -11.10
CA ARG A 281 -7.30 -18.41 -12.45
C ARG A 281 -6.14 -18.74 -13.40
N ASP A 282 -5.03 -18.02 -13.30
CA ASP A 282 -3.86 -18.21 -14.17
C ASP A 282 -2.95 -19.37 -13.71
N GLY A 283 -3.38 -20.20 -12.75
CA GLY A 283 -2.62 -21.35 -12.25
C GLY A 283 -1.43 -20.99 -11.34
N GLY A 284 -1.39 -19.76 -10.82
CA GLY A 284 -0.28 -19.20 -10.06
C GLY A 284 -0.19 -19.64 -8.59
N ILE A 285 -1.16 -20.40 -8.06
CA ILE A 285 -1.14 -20.89 -6.67
C ILE A 285 -1.41 -22.39 -6.57
N PRO A 286 -0.94 -23.05 -5.48
CA PRO A 286 -1.33 -24.41 -5.17
C PRO A 286 -2.85 -24.55 -5.08
N PHE A 287 -3.39 -25.66 -5.59
CA PHE A 287 -4.84 -25.90 -5.65
C PHE A 287 -5.62 -24.78 -6.35
N SER A 288 -5.02 -24.16 -7.38
CA SER A 288 -5.63 -23.11 -8.21
C SER A 288 -7.09 -23.40 -8.51
N GLY A 289 -7.39 -24.62 -8.97
CA GLY A 289 -8.72 -25.17 -9.27
C GLY A 289 -9.81 -24.89 -8.22
N PHE A 290 -9.46 -24.86 -6.94
CA PHE A 290 -10.39 -24.60 -5.85
C PHE A 290 -10.60 -23.10 -5.60
N PHE A 291 -9.56 -22.28 -5.76
CA PHE A 291 -9.56 -20.87 -5.36
C PHE A 291 -9.99 -19.90 -6.47
N TRP A 292 -9.95 -20.30 -7.75
CA TRP A 292 -10.44 -19.48 -8.85
C TRP A 292 -11.97 -19.51 -9.02
N GLU A 293 -12.67 -20.41 -8.33
CA GLU A 293 -14.13 -20.52 -8.47
C GLU A 293 -14.85 -19.30 -7.88
N VAL A 294 -15.72 -18.68 -8.68
CA VAL A 294 -16.59 -17.58 -8.24
C VAL A 294 -17.89 -18.17 -7.71
N ASP A 295 -18.28 -17.80 -6.49
CA ASP A 295 -19.49 -18.31 -5.87
C ASP A 295 -20.75 -17.77 -6.59
N PRO A 296 -21.66 -18.63 -7.11
CA PRO A 296 -22.83 -18.18 -7.86
C PRO A 296 -23.85 -17.40 -7.02
N ARG A 297 -23.91 -17.63 -5.70
CA ARG A 297 -24.85 -16.95 -4.81
C ARG A 297 -24.35 -15.55 -4.44
N TRP A 298 -23.05 -15.41 -4.24
CA TRP A 298 -22.42 -14.17 -3.78
C TRP A 298 -21.79 -13.35 -4.91
N GLN A 299 -21.66 -13.92 -6.12
CA GLN A 299 -21.02 -13.32 -7.28
C GLN A 299 -19.61 -12.79 -6.96
N ALA A 300 -18.91 -13.51 -6.08
CA ALA A 300 -17.63 -13.09 -5.51
C ALA A 300 -16.67 -14.28 -5.31
N PRO A 301 -15.35 -14.07 -5.37
CA PRO A 301 -14.37 -15.13 -5.14
C PRO A 301 -14.17 -15.38 -3.63
N THR A 302 -15.20 -15.93 -3.00
CA THR A 302 -15.29 -16.10 -1.53
C THR A 302 -14.11 -16.91 -0.97
N ARG A 303 -13.72 -17.99 -1.65
CA ARG A 303 -12.59 -18.86 -1.25
C ARG A 303 -11.25 -18.12 -1.29
N ALA A 304 -11.00 -17.34 -2.34
CA ALA A 304 -9.81 -16.51 -2.47
C ALA A 304 -9.72 -15.44 -1.36
N LEU A 305 -10.86 -14.83 -1.03
CA LEU A 305 -10.97 -13.83 0.03
C LEU A 305 -10.60 -14.43 1.41
N TRP A 306 -11.13 -15.60 1.76
CA TRP A 306 -10.82 -16.27 3.03
C TRP A 306 -9.39 -16.83 3.07
N LEU A 307 -8.84 -17.30 1.94
CA LEU A 307 -7.42 -17.66 1.83
C LEU A 307 -6.54 -16.45 2.16
N GLN A 308 -6.86 -15.28 1.60
CA GLN A 308 -6.15 -14.05 1.92
C GLN A 308 -6.25 -13.72 3.41
N ALA A 309 -7.45 -13.78 4.00
CA ALA A 309 -7.63 -13.50 5.43
C ALA A 309 -6.76 -14.42 6.30
N ALA A 310 -6.69 -15.71 5.96
CA ALA A 310 -5.84 -16.67 6.67
C ALA A 310 -4.35 -16.34 6.55
N VAL A 311 -3.87 -16.00 5.36
CA VAL A 311 -2.47 -15.62 5.13
C VAL A 311 -2.11 -14.31 5.83
N VAL A 312 -2.99 -13.31 5.75
CA VAL A 312 -2.81 -12.01 6.43
C VAL A 312 -2.74 -12.21 7.94
N SER A 313 -3.63 -13.02 8.52
CA SER A 313 -3.59 -13.37 9.94
C SER A 313 -2.31 -14.12 10.34
N ALA A 314 -1.77 -14.98 9.47
CA ALA A 314 -0.58 -15.76 9.75
C ALA A 314 0.74 -14.97 9.65
N ILE A 315 0.82 -13.94 8.79
CA ILE A 315 2.02 -13.11 8.63
C ILE A 315 2.27 -12.24 9.87
N GLY A 316 1.21 -11.88 10.60
CA GLY A 316 1.30 -10.99 11.76
C GLY A 316 1.46 -9.51 11.40
N ALA A 317 1.52 -8.66 12.42
CA ALA A 317 1.45 -7.21 12.31
C ALA A 317 2.80 -6.57 11.98
N ILE A 318 3.29 -6.69 10.74
CA ILE A 318 4.59 -6.10 10.33
C ILE A 318 4.41 -5.13 9.16
N LEU A 319 4.66 -3.84 9.44
CA LEU A 319 4.43 -2.74 8.51
C LEU A 319 5.49 -2.63 7.39
N SER A 320 6.77 -2.88 7.70
CA SER A 320 7.90 -2.63 6.79
C SER A 320 7.98 -3.60 5.61
N VAL A 321 7.51 -4.85 5.78
CA VAL A 321 7.60 -5.89 4.73
C VAL A 321 6.82 -5.51 3.48
N SER A 322 5.66 -4.86 3.64
CA SER A 322 4.81 -4.49 2.50
C SER A 322 5.48 -3.46 1.60
N THR A 323 6.11 -2.43 2.19
CA THR A 323 6.84 -1.40 1.45
C THR A 323 7.99 -2.00 0.66
N ILE A 324 8.77 -2.91 1.26
CA ILE A 324 9.90 -3.56 0.62
C ILE A 324 9.43 -4.47 -0.53
N ALA A 325 8.43 -5.31 -0.28
CA ALA A 325 7.90 -6.20 -1.31
C ALA A 325 7.29 -5.42 -2.49
N LEU A 326 6.56 -4.34 -2.24
CA LEU A 326 6.00 -3.45 -3.26
C LEU A 326 7.11 -2.79 -4.10
N THR A 327 8.13 -2.20 -3.46
CA THR A 327 9.24 -1.52 -4.17
C THR A 327 10.02 -2.49 -5.07
N ILE A 328 10.33 -3.70 -4.59
CA ILE A 328 10.96 -4.76 -5.39
C ILE A 328 10.03 -5.16 -6.55
N SER A 329 8.73 -5.32 -6.28
CA SER A 329 7.75 -5.66 -7.31
C SER A 329 7.64 -4.62 -8.41
N TYR A 330 7.80 -3.33 -8.10
CA TYR A 330 7.82 -2.27 -9.11
C TYR A 330 9.13 -2.24 -9.90
N ALA A 331 10.26 -2.55 -9.26
CA ALA A 331 11.55 -2.57 -9.93
C ALA A 331 11.65 -3.64 -11.01
N MET A 332 11.05 -4.83 -10.79
CA MET A 332 11.10 -5.96 -11.71
C MET A 332 10.62 -5.64 -13.14
N PRO A 333 9.37 -5.19 -13.36
CA PRO A 333 8.89 -4.91 -14.72
C PRO A 333 9.59 -3.70 -15.34
N ILE A 334 10.02 -2.72 -14.55
CA ILE A 334 10.80 -1.57 -15.03
C ILE A 334 12.18 -2.01 -15.54
N ALA A 335 12.85 -2.92 -14.82
CA ALA A 335 14.13 -3.50 -15.22
C ALA A 335 14.00 -4.35 -16.49
N VAL A 336 12.93 -5.15 -16.59
CA VAL A 336 12.61 -5.90 -17.81
C VAL A 336 12.39 -4.96 -19.00
N LEU A 337 11.63 -3.88 -18.81
CA LEU A 337 11.38 -2.89 -19.86
C LEU A 337 12.67 -2.22 -20.36
N LEU A 338 13.61 -1.90 -19.45
CA LEU A 338 14.93 -1.36 -19.82
C LEU A 338 15.80 -2.36 -20.58
N ARG A 339 15.74 -3.65 -20.22
CA ARG A 339 16.56 -4.69 -20.85
C ARG A 339 16.00 -5.17 -22.19
N VAL A 340 14.69 -5.37 -22.28
CA VAL A 340 14.00 -5.94 -23.44
C VAL A 340 13.76 -4.87 -24.52
N GLY A 341 13.65 -3.60 -24.11
CA GLY A 341 13.33 -2.49 -24.99
C GLY A 341 11.82 -2.34 -25.21
N ARG A 342 11.42 -1.13 -25.60
CA ARG A 342 10.00 -0.76 -25.79
C ARG A 342 9.41 -1.31 -27.09
N ASP A 343 10.27 -1.69 -28.04
CA ASP A 343 9.87 -2.11 -29.39
C ASP A 343 9.14 -3.46 -29.41
N LYS A 344 9.27 -4.25 -28.34
CA LYS A 344 8.59 -5.55 -28.20
C LYS A 344 7.25 -5.47 -27.47
N SER A 345 6.84 -4.28 -27.05
CA SER A 345 5.59 -4.03 -26.31
C SER A 345 4.53 -3.45 -27.24
N PRO A 346 3.24 -3.81 -27.10
CA PRO A 346 2.18 -3.20 -27.89
C PRO A 346 2.12 -1.69 -27.63
N PRO A 347 1.79 -0.86 -28.65
CA PRO A 347 1.82 0.58 -28.51
C PRO A 347 0.73 1.06 -27.52
N GLY A 348 1.13 1.65 -26.39
CA GLY A 348 0.23 2.32 -25.44
C GLY A 348 -0.10 3.78 -25.83
N GLU A 349 -1.20 4.29 -25.30
CA GLU A 349 -1.63 5.70 -25.47
C GLU A 349 -0.80 6.69 -24.64
N PHE A 350 -0.18 6.22 -23.56
CA PHE A 350 0.73 6.97 -22.72
C PHE A 350 2.16 6.47 -22.92
N ARG A 351 3.08 7.37 -23.26
CA ARG A 351 4.49 7.08 -23.52
C ARG A 351 5.37 8.17 -22.93
N LEU A 352 6.50 7.76 -22.34
CA LEU A 352 7.44 8.69 -21.71
C LEU A 352 8.46 9.29 -22.70
N GLY A 353 8.53 8.74 -23.92
CA GLY A 353 9.39 9.24 -24.99
C GLY A 353 10.87 9.21 -24.60
N LYS A 354 11.60 10.29 -24.86
CA LYS A 354 13.06 10.37 -24.65
C LYS A 354 13.47 10.36 -23.17
N LEU A 355 12.60 10.79 -22.26
CA LEU A 355 12.87 10.83 -20.82
C LEU A 355 12.72 9.46 -20.16
N ALA A 356 12.17 8.49 -20.86
CA ALA A 356 11.76 7.21 -20.32
C ALA A 356 12.92 6.39 -19.73
N VAL A 357 14.12 6.48 -20.32
CA VAL A 357 15.31 5.79 -19.79
C VAL A 357 15.74 6.40 -18.46
N GLY A 358 15.84 7.73 -18.38
CA GLY A 358 16.23 8.43 -17.15
C GLY A 358 15.23 8.16 -16.01
N ILE A 359 13.93 8.25 -16.30
CA ILE A 359 12.87 7.96 -15.34
C ILE A 359 12.97 6.52 -14.83
N ASN A 360 13.13 5.54 -15.72
CA ASN A 360 13.25 4.14 -15.32
C ASN A 360 14.52 3.86 -14.49
N VAL A 361 15.64 4.50 -14.80
CA VAL A 361 16.89 4.35 -14.04
C VAL A 361 16.71 4.91 -12.62
N VAL A 362 16.12 6.12 -12.49
CA VAL A 362 15.82 6.70 -11.18
C VAL A 362 14.90 5.77 -10.37
N SER A 363 13.86 5.23 -11.00
CA SER A 363 12.95 4.27 -10.37
C SER A 363 13.68 3.04 -9.81
N ILE A 364 14.57 2.42 -10.60
CA ILE A 364 15.32 1.24 -10.15
C ILE A 364 16.31 1.59 -9.03
N VAL A 365 17.05 2.69 -9.16
CA VAL A 365 18.01 3.12 -8.13
C VAL A 365 17.29 3.39 -6.82
N TYR A 366 16.16 4.10 -6.86
CA TYR A 366 15.33 4.36 -5.69
C TYR A 366 14.80 3.06 -5.06
N CYS A 367 14.22 2.16 -5.86
CA CYS A 367 13.74 0.87 -5.35
C CYS A 367 14.88 0.05 -4.75
N ALA A 368 16.07 0.04 -5.36
CA ALA A 368 17.22 -0.70 -4.84
C ALA A 368 17.71 -0.13 -3.50
N ILE A 369 17.85 1.19 -3.39
CA ILE A 369 18.28 1.86 -2.16
C ILE A 369 17.27 1.60 -1.03
N THR A 370 15.99 1.86 -1.28
CA THR A 370 14.95 1.69 -0.26
C THR A 370 14.77 0.23 0.16
N SER A 371 14.85 -0.72 -0.78
CA SER A 371 14.78 -2.16 -0.46
C SER A 371 15.91 -2.63 0.46
N VAL A 372 17.10 -2.01 0.39
CA VAL A 372 18.24 -2.37 1.25
C VAL A 372 18.13 -1.69 2.61
N PHE A 373 17.98 -0.36 2.63
CA PHE A 373 17.98 0.39 3.89
C PHE A 373 16.76 0.09 4.75
N PHE A 374 15.60 -0.22 4.16
CA PHE A 374 14.37 -0.50 4.93
C PHE A 374 14.40 -1.87 5.62
N LEU A 375 15.38 -2.72 5.30
CA LEU A 375 15.64 -3.97 6.03
C LEU A 375 16.45 -3.75 7.30
N PHE A 376 17.08 -2.58 7.46
CA PHE A 376 17.88 -2.31 8.64
C PHE A 376 16.98 -2.11 9.87
N PRO A 377 17.45 -2.50 11.06
CA PRO A 377 16.76 -2.20 12.31
C PRO A 377 16.87 -0.72 12.69
N SER A 378 15.98 -0.28 13.58
CA SER A 378 15.93 1.11 14.07
C SER A 378 17.23 1.57 14.74
N ARG A 379 18.02 0.65 15.30
CA ARG A 379 19.34 0.92 15.89
C ARG A 379 20.34 -0.18 15.55
N PRO A 380 21.65 0.11 15.50
CA PRO A 380 22.67 -0.92 15.28
C PRO A 380 22.71 -1.89 16.47
N GLY A 381 22.76 -3.20 16.19
CA GLY A 381 22.76 -4.24 17.21
C GLY A 381 21.46 -4.30 18.04
N PRO A 382 20.28 -4.44 17.41
CA PRO A 382 19.02 -4.47 18.14
C PRO A 382 18.92 -5.70 19.03
N ALA A 383 18.20 -5.57 20.14
CA ALA A 383 17.71 -6.73 20.88
C ALA A 383 16.74 -7.55 20.00
N VAL A 384 16.47 -8.79 20.39
CA VAL A 384 15.67 -9.75 19.60
C VAL A 384 14.28 -9.18 19.31
N ASP A 385 13.65 -8.59 20.32
CA ASP A 385 12.34 -7.93 20.27
C ASP A 385 12.30 -6.64 19.44
N GLU A 386 13.46 -6.03 19.16
CA GLU A 386 13.58 -4.78 18.41
C GLU A 386 14.12 -4.96 16.99
N MET A 387 14.38 -6.22 16.62
CA MET A 387 14.88 -6.57 15.30
C MET A 387 13.82 -6.29 14.23
N ASN A 388 14.25 -5.78 13.08
CA ASN A 388 13.40 -5.69 11.91
C ASN A 388 13.28 -7.07 11.23
N TYR A 389 12.28 -7.84 11.65
CA TYR A 389 12.02 -9.18 11.11
C TYR A 389 11.54 -9.21 9.65
N ALA A 390 11.47 -8.06 8.98
CA ALA A 390 11.07 -8.00 7.58
C ALA A 390 11.97 -8.83 6.66
N VAL A 391 13.27 -8.87 6.95
CA VAL A 391 14.23 -9.68 6.18
C VAL A 391 13.92 -11.18 6.25
N ALA A 392 13.55 -11.68 7.42
CA ALA A 392 13.26 -13.09 7.62
C ALA A 392 11.97 -13.49 6.89
N ILE A 393 10.92 -12.68 7.01
CA ILE A 393 9.63 -12.92 6.35
C ILE A 393 9.79 -12.84 4.84
N PHE A 394 10.46 -11.81 4.34
CA PHE A 394 10.71 -11.67 2.91
C PHE A 394 11.53 -12.86 2.37
N GLY A 395 12.53 -13.31 3.13
CA GLY A 395 13.31 -14.51 2.79
C GLY A 395 12.46 -15.78 2.69
N VAL A 396 11.60 -16.03 3.69
CA VAL A 396 10.68 -17.18 3.68
C VAL A 396 9.73 -17.10 2.48
N MET A 397 9.18 -15.91 2.18
CA MET A 397 8.31 -15.72 1.02
C MET A 397 9.02 -16.01 -0.30
N MET A 398 10.27 -15.58 -0.46
CA MET A 398 11.09 -15.90 -1.63
C MET A 398 11.34 -17.39 -1.77
N ILE A 399 11.63 -18.09 -0.67
CA ILE A 399 11.81 -19.55 -0.67
C ILE A 399 10.50 -20.24 -1.12
N ILE A 400 9.35 -19.83 -0.59
CA ILE A 400 8.04 -20.40 -0.97
C ILE A 400 7.75 -20.12 -2.44
N ALA A 401 7.97 -18.89 -2.93
CA ALA A 401 7.71 -18.51 -4.31
C ALA A 401 8.62 -19.25 -5.31
N LEU A 402 9.92 -19.33 -5.02
CA LEU A 402 10.89 -20.06 -5.85
C LEU A 402 10.65 -21.58 -5.80
N GLY A 403 10.31 -22.11 -4.62
CA GLY A 403 9.91 -23.50 -4.44
C GLY A 403 8.69 -23.84 -5.29
N PHE A 404 7.62 -23.05 -5.17
CA PHE A 404 6.42 -23.22 -6.01
C PHE A 404 6.75 -23.13 -7.50
N TRP A 405 7.53 -22.13 -7.93
CA TRP A 405 7.93 -21.98 -9.33
C TRP A 405 8.68 -23.20 -9.87
N SER A 406 9.62 -23.74 -9.08
CA SER A 406 10.44 -24.89 -9.46
C SER A 406 9.66 -26.19 -9.57
N VAL A 407 8.66 -26.41 -8.71
CA VAL A 407 7.88 -27.65 -8.65
C VAL A 407 6.70 -27.62 -9.62
N GLN A 408 5.89 -26.55 -9.60
CA GLN A 408 4.59 -26.50 -10.29
C GLN A 408 4.39 -25.23 -11.12
N GLY A 409 4.85 -24.07 -10.65
CA GLY A 409 4.56 -22.78 -11.28
C GLY A 409 5.03 -22.70 -12.73
N ARG A 410 6.23 -23.23 -13.05
CA ARG A 410 6.76 -23.25 -14.42
C ARG A 410 5.91 -23.99 -15.45
N THR A 411 5.07 -24.92 -15.01
CA THR A 411 4.18 -25.72 -15.88
C THR A 411 2.73 -25.26 -15.85
N SER A 412 2.27 -24.70 -14.72
CA SER A 412 0.87 -24.33 -14.52
C SER A 412 0.58 -22.86 -14.78
N TYR A 413 1.55 -21.97 -14.56
CA TYR A 413 1.33 -20.52 -14.67
C TYR A 413 1.21 -20.08 -16.13
N MET A 414 0.16 -19.31 -16.45
CA MET A 414 -0.18 -18.82 -17.80
C MET A 414 -0.48 -19.92 -18.84
N PHE A 415 -0.63 -21.18 -18.40
CA PHE A 415 -0.93 -22.29 -19.31
C PHE A 415 -2.28 -22.08 -20.03
N MET A 416 -3.30 -21.57 -19.34
CA MET A 416 -4.62 -21.30 -19.93
C MET A 416 -4.59 -20.22 -21.02
N GLU A 417 -3.86 -19.11 -20.84
CA GLU A 417 -3.74 -18.08 -21.88
C GLU A 417 -3.00 -18.59 -23.13
N VAL A 418 -1.95 -19.41 -22.94
CA VAL A 418 -1.22 -20.01 -24.07
C VAL A 418 -2.08 -21.02 -24.82
N GLU A 419 -2.90 -21.79 -24.10
CA GLU A 419 -3.81 -22.76 -24.71
C GLU A 419 -4.96 -22.09 -25.47
N ASP A 420 -5.56 -21.03 -24.91
CA ASP A 420 -6.61 -20.26 -25.57
C ASP A 420 -6.07 -19.44 -26.75
N ALA A 421 -4.90 -18.81 -26.64
CA ALA A 421 -4.23 -18.16 -27.76
C ALA A 421 -3.84 -19.17 -28.85
N GLY A 422 -3.44 -20.38 -28.45
CA GLY A 422 -3.17 -21.51 -29.35
C GLY A 422 -4.43 -21.99 -30.08
N LYS A 423 -5.58 -22.06 -29.40
CA LYS A 423 -6.89 -22.41 -29.99
C LYS A 423 -7.36 -21.34 -30.97
N HIS A 424 -7.25 -20.06 -30.64
CA HIS A 424 -7.61 -18.94 -31.53
C HIS A 424 -6.67 -18.85 -32.74
N SER A 425 -5.38 -19.09 -32.57
CA SER A 425 -4.42 -19.14 -33.69
C SER A 425 -4.65 -20.35 -34.60
N ARG A 426 -5.08 -21.50 -34.04
CA ARG A 426 -5.46 -22.70 -34.82
C ARG A 426 -6.78 -22.49 -35.56
N ALA A 427 -7.77 -21.86 -34.93
CA ALA A 427 -9.04 -21.50 -35.56
C ALA A 427 -8.84 -20.47 -36.69
N ALA A 428 -7.97 -19.49 -36.50
CA ALA A 428 -7.62 -18.50 -37.54
C ALA A 428 -6.77 -19.09 -38.69
N ARG A 429 -6.19 -20.28 -38.50
CA ARG A 429 -5.42 -21.01 -39.53
C ARG A 429 -6.22 -22.12 -40.23
N GLN A 430 -7.46 -22.38 -39.82
CA GLN A 430 -8.36 -23.19 -40.61
C GLN A 430 -8.86 -22.35 -41.79
N PRO A 431 -8.63 -22.77 -43.05
CA PRO A 431 -9.30 -22.13 -44.17
C PRO A 431 -10.80 -22.27 -43.95
N MET A 432 -11.57 -21.18 -44.13
CA MET A 432 -13.02 -21.28 -44.24
C MET A 432 -13.31 -22.31 -45.33
N SER A 433 -13.76 -23.50 -44.94
CA SER A 433 -14.27 -24.47 -45.90
C SER A 433 -15.48 -23.86 -46.59
N GLU A 434 -15.43 -23.86 -47.91
CA GLU A 434 -16.52 -23.48 -48.82
C GLU A 434 -17.76 -24.37 -48.57
N GLU A 435 -18.53 -24.08 -47.53
CA GLU A 435 -19.89 -24.60 -47.36
C GLU A 435 -20.82 -23.41 -47.16
N GLY A 436 -21.28 -22.85 -48.28
CA GLY A 436 -22.22 -21.73 -48.27
C GLY A 436 -22.41 -21.00 -49.60
N LEU A 437 -22.04 -21.60 -50.74
CA LEU A 437 -22.52 -21.12 -52.04
C LEU A 437 -23.88 -21.77 -52.30
N ILE A 438 -24.94 -21.09 -51.86
CA ILE A 438 -26.31 -21.39 -52.29
C ILE A 438 -26.43 -20.92 -53.74
N GLU A 439 -26.60 -21.86 -54.66
CA GLU A 439 -26.95 -21.61 -56.06
C GLU A 439 -28.28 -20.82 -56.17
N PRO A 440 -28.42 -19.89 -57.13
CA PRO A 440 -29.72 -19.30 -57.45
C PRO A 440 -30.43 -20.19 -58.47
N ALA A 441 -31.54 -20.81 -58.09
CA ALA A 441 -32.45 -21.46 -59.02
C ALA A 441 -33.88 -20.94 -58.83
N MET A 442 -34.36 -20.38 -59.94
CA MET A 442 -35.70 -19.98 -60.39
C MET A 442 -36.92 -20.44 -59.57
#